data_AF-A0A9Q4IG72-F1
#
_entry.id   AF-A0A9Q4IG72-F1
#
_cell.length_a   1.000
_cell.length_b   1.000
_cell.length_c   1.000
_cell.angle_alpha   90.00
_cell.angle_beta   90.00
_cell.angle_gamma   90.00
#
_symmetry.space_group_name_H-M   'P 1'
#
loop_
_entity.id
_entity.type
_entity.pdbx_description
1 polymer ?
#
loop_
_entity_poly.entity_id
_entity_poly.type
_entity_poly.pdbx_seq_one_letter_code
_entity_poly.pdbx_strand_id
1 'polypeptide(L)'
;MRLLSSDGSATVTATGIITSVVSLALAVVAFGVHVSDTHRARVAADLAAAAGATAMYRGADACANADRTAQLNGARVVSCEVTAGDVVVAATRRRAEAAARAGP
;
A
#
# COMPACT_ATOMS: atom_id res chain seq x y z
N MET A 1 -19.67 -28.27 48.32
CA MET A 1 -19.79 -27.33 47.19
C MET A 1 -18.95 -26.10 47.54
N ARG A 2 -17.74 -25.98 46.99
CA ARG A 2 -16.81 -24.86 47.30
C ARG A 2 -17.35 -23.57 46.67
N LEU A 3 -17.42 -22.51 47.48
CA LEU A 3 -17.73 -21.14 47.05
C LEU A 3 -16.60 -20.68 46.12
N LEU A 4 -16.83 -20.63 44.81
CA LEU A 4 -15.90 -19.94 43.91
C LEU A 4 -16.00 -18.44 44.20
N SER A 5 -14.90 -17.86 44.69
CA SER A 5 -14.71 -16.41 44.82
C SER A 5 -15.17 -15.70 43.54
N SER A 6 -16.36 -15.08 43.61
CA SER A 6 -16.99 -14.43 42.47
C SER A 6 -16.33 -13.10 42.11
N ASP A 7 -15.58 -12.49 43.04
CA ASP A 7 -14.87 -11.22 42.78
C ASP A 7 -13.61 -11.39 41.91
N GLY A 8 -12.93 -12.54 42.02
CA GLY A 8 -11.76 -12.86 41.20
C GLY A 8 -12.13 -13.36 39.80
N SER A 9 -13.22 -14.12 39.65
CA SER A 9 -13.60 -14.65 38.33
C SER A 9 -14.14 -13.55 37.41
N ALA A 10 -14.82 -12.54 37.97
CA ALA A 10 -15.31 -11.39 37.21
C ALA A 10 -14.17 -10.56 36.62
N THR A 11 -13.08 -10.34 37.38
CA THR A 11 -11.90 -9.64 36.90
C THR A 11 -11.08 -10.47 35.91
N VAL A 12 -10.96 -11.78 36.13
CA VAL A 12 -10.27 -12.69 35.18
C VAL A 12 -11.01 -12.76 33.85
N THR A 13 -12.33 -12.89 33.86
CA THR A 13 -13.15 -12.91 32.64
C THR A 13 -13.14 -11.56 31.91
N ALA A 14 -13.29 -10.45 32.64
CA ALA A 14 -13.17 -9.12 32.05
C ALA A 14 -11.79 -8.88 31.43
N THR A 15 -10.71 -9.25 32.11
CA THR A 15 -9.34 -9.12 31.58
C THR A 15 -9.13 -10.01 30.36
N GLY A 16 -9.69 -11.22 30.35
CA GLY A 16 -9.67 -12.13 29.20
C GLY A 16 -10.37 -11.54 27.97
N ILE A 17 -11.54 -10.94 28.14
CA ILE A 17 -12.28 -10.28 27.06
C ILE A 17 -11.49 -9.07 26.54
N ILE A 18 -10.99 -8.20 27.42
CA ILE A 18 -10.21 -7.02 27.04
C ILE A 18 -8.96 -7.44 26.27
N THR A 19 -8.20 -8.42 26.77
CA THR A 19 -6.99 -8.90 26.09
C THR A 19 -7.30 -9.54 24.74
N SER A 20 -8.39 -10.29 24.62
CA SER A 20 -8.87 -10.82 23.33
C SER A 20 -9.22 -9.70 22.35
N VAL A 21 -10.00 -8.71 22.75
CA VAL A 21 -10.38 -7.57 21.89
C VAL A 21 -9.15 -6.75 21.49
N VAL A 22 -8.24 -6.45 22.44
CA VAL A 22 -7.01 -5.71 22.16
C VAL A 22 -6.10 -6.49 21.22
N SER A 23 -5.92 -7.79 21.43
CA SER A 23 -5.10 -8.62 20.52
C SER A 23 -5.69 -8.69 19.12
N LEU A 24 -7.02 -8.83 18.98
CA LEU A 24 -7.69 -8.78 17.69
C LEU A 24 -7.53 -7.41 17.01
N ALA A 25 -7.69 -6.32 17.75
CA ALA A 25 -7.49 -4.97 17.24
C ALA A 25 -6.04 -4.74 16.74
N LEU A 26 -5.05 -5.19 17.51
CA LEU A 26 -3.63 -5.14 17.13
C LEU A 26 -3.35 -5.97 15.87
N ALA A 27 -3.96 -7.16 15.76
CA ALA A 27 -3.86 -7.98 14.56
C ALA A 27 -4.41 -7.22 13.33
N VAL A 28 -5.63 -6.66 13.44
CA VAL A 28 -6.24 -5.86 12.35
C VAL A 28 -5.37 -4.68 11.94
N VAL A 29 -4.81 -3.94 12.90
CA VAL A 29 -3.90 -2.81 12.61
C VAL A 29 -2.63 -3.30 11.89
N ALA A 30 -2.02 -4.39 12.35
CA ALA A 30 -0.83 -4.95 11.73
C ALA A 30 -1.09 -5.38 10.27
N PHE A 31 -2.22 -6.05 10.01
CA PHE A 31 -2.63 -6.41 8.65
C PHE A 31 -2.95 -5.18 7.78
N GLY A 32 -3.60 -4.15 8.35
CA GLY A 32 -3.95 -2.93 7.64
C GLY A 32 -2.73 -2.14 7.15
N VAL A 33 -1.66 -2.08 7.95
CA VAL A 33 -0.41 -1.40 7.57
C VAL A 33 0.27 -2.09 6.39
N HIS A 34 0.29 -3.43 6.36
CA HIS A 34 0.89 -4.19 5.28
C HIS A 34 0.12 -4.06 3.96
N VAL A 35 -1.21 -4.16 3.99
CA VAL A 35 -2.05 -4.05 2.78
C VAL A 35 -2.02 -2.64 2.18
N SER A 36 -1.93 -1.61 3.04
CA SER A 36 -1.87 -0.22 2.59
C SER A 36 -0.65 0.09 1.72
N ASP A 37 0.50 -0.54 2.02
CA ASP A 37 1.73 -0.25 1.29
C ASP A 37 1.73 -0.81 -0.13
N THR A 38 1.20 -2.02 -0.34
CA THR A 38 1.06 -2.62 -1.69
C THR A 38 0.08 -1.84 -2.55
N HIS A 39 -1.08 -1.47 -2.00
CA HIS A 39 -2.07 -0.67 -2.73
C HIS A 39 -1.50 0.69 -3.13
N ARG A 40 -0.76 1.34 -2.23
CA ARG A 40 -0.14 2.64 -2.55
C ARG A 40 0.97 2.52 -3.59
N ALA A 41 1.75 1.45 -3.58
CA ALA A 41 2.72 1.19 -4.65
C ALA A 41 2.01 1.01 -6.00
N ARG A 42 0.89 0.27 -6.04
CA ARG A 42 0.07 0.08 -7.24
C ARG A 42 -0.46 1.42 -7.78
N VAL A 43 -1.11 2.21 -6.92
CA VAL A 43 -1.66 3.53 -7.29
C VAL A 43 -0.56 4.47 -7.81
N ALA A 44 0.60 4.47 -7.17
CA ALA A 44 1.73 5.28 -7.63
C ALA A 44 2.24 4.83 -9.02
N ALA A 45 2.33 3.52 -9.27
CA ALA A 45 2.70 2.98 -10.57
C ALA A 45 1.67 3.34 -11.66
N ASP A 46 0.37 3.19 -11.37
CA ASP A 46 -0.71 3.51 -12.31
C ASP A 46 -0.71 4.99 -12.72
N LEU A 47 -0.57 5.90 -11.74
CA LEU A 47 -0.49 7.33 -11.99
C LEU A 47 0.80 7.71 -12.76
N ALA A 48 1.93 7.09 -12.43
CA ALA A 48 3.18 7.32 -13.13
C ALA A 48 3.13 6.84 -14.58
N ALA A 49 2.54 5.66 -14.84
CA ALA A 49 2.33 5.16 -16.20
C ALA A 49 1.41 6.09 -17.00
N ALA A 50 0.28 6.52 -16.45
CA ALA A 50 -0.65 7.44 -17.11
C ALA A 50 -0.01 8.82 -17.41
N ALA A 51 0.78 9.34 -16.47
CA ALA A 51 1.53 10.59 -16.66
C ALA A 51 2.60 10.45 -17.75
N GLY A 52 3.33 9.34 -17.75
CA GLY A 52 4.31 9.02 -18.78
C GLY A 52 3.68 8.88 -20.16
N ALA A 53 2.55 8.16 -20.27
CA ALA A 53 1.79 8.04 -21.51
C ALA A 53 1.30 9.41 -22.00
N THR A 54 0.73 10.22 -21.12
CA THR A 54 0.28 11.59 -21.45
C THR A 54 1.43 12.47 -21.92
N ALA A 55 2.60 12.37 -21.29
CA ALA A 55 3.80 13.11 -21.68
C ALA A 55 4.30 12.66 -23.05
N MET A 56 4.34 11.35 -23.31
CA MET A 56 4.67 10.79 -24.62
C MET A 56 3.74 11.32 -25.72
N TYR A 57 2.42 11.37 -25.47
CA TYR A 57 1.45 11.95 -26.40
C TYR A 57 1.70 13.43 -26.70
N ARG A 58 2.21 14.17 -25.72
CA ARG A 58 2.54 15.60 -25.86
C ARG A 58 3.94 15.85 -26.41
N GLY A 59 4.67 14.80 -26.78
CA GLY A 59 6.07 14.90 -27.25
C GLY A 59 7.07 15.28 -26.16
N ALA A 60 6.70 15.09 -24.89
CA ALA A 60 7.57 15.30 -23.74
C ALA A 60 8.22 13.99 -23.28
N ASP A 61 9.24 14.10 -22.42
CA ASP A 61 9.92 12.94 -21.84
C ASP A 61 8.98 12.14 -20.93
N ALA A 62 8.61 10.95 -21.37
CA ALA A 62 7.71 10.05 -20.67
C ALA A 62 8.26 9.64 -19.30
N CYS A 63 9.54 9.28 -19.23
CA CYS A 63 10.14 8.74 -18.02
C CYS A 63 10.42 9.82 -16.97
N ALA A 64 10.80 11.02 -17.41
CA ALA A 64 10.92 12.16 -16.50
C ALA A 64 9.57 12.53 -15.85
N ASN A 65 8.47 12.48 -16.61
CA ASN A 65 7.12 12.76 -16.09
C ASN A 65 6.58 11.63 -15.20
N ALA A 66 6.83 10.38 -15.58
CA ALA A 66 6.53 9.23 -14.74
C ALA A 66 7.25 9.31 -13.39
N ASP A 67 8.55 9.64 -13.39
CA ASP A 67 9.35 9.76 -12.18
C ASP A 67 8.88 10.91 -11.28
N ARG A 68 8.63 12.10 -11.87
CA ARG A 68 8.01 13.23 -11.15
C ARG A 68 6.72 12.81 -10.46
N THR A 69 5.85 12.07 -11.15
CA THR A 69 4.56 11.63 -10.62
C THR A 69 4.72 10.57 -9.53
N ALA A 70 5.63 9.61 -9.70
CA ALA A 70 5.93 8.62 -8.66
C ALA A 70 6.43 9.29 -7.37
N GLN A 71 7.35 10.26 -7.48
CA GLN A 71 7.88 11.01 -6.34
C GLN A 71 6.79 11.79 -5.61
N LEU A 72 5.88 12.44 -6.33
CA LEU A 72 4.72 13.14 -5.74
C LEU A 72 3.77 12.19 -4.99
N ASN A 73 3.76 10.90 -5.34
CA ASN A 73 2.98 9.85 -4.67
C ASN A 73 3.79 9.09 -3.60
N GLY A 74 4.99 9.56 -3.27
CA GLY A 74 5.85 8.96 -2.26
C GLY A 74 6.42 7.60 -2.66
N ALA A 75 6.50 7.33 -3.97
CA ALA A 75 7.16 6.17 -4.55
C ALA A 75 8.42 6.61 -5.32
N ARG A 76 9.24 5.64 -5.73
CA ARG A 76 10.38 5.85 -6.65
C ARG A 76 10.23 4.94 -7.86
N VAL A 77 10.58 5.41 -9.04
CA VAL A 77 10.62 4.56 -10.23
C VAL A 77 11.81 3.60 -10.13
N VAL A 78 11.54 2.31 -10.37
CA VAL A 78 12.54 1.23 -10.46
C VAL A 78 12.91 1.00 -11.92
N SER A 79 11.90 1.01 -12.81
CA SER A 79 12.08 0.95 -14.25
C SER A 79 11.01 1.76 -14.96
N CYS A 80 11.38 2.34 -16.11
CA CYS A 80 10.48 3.01 -17.03
C CYS A 80 10.84 2.59 -18.45
N GLU A 81 9.89 1.99 -19.14
CA GLU A 81 10.07 1.49 -20.51
C GLU A 81 8.95 2.02 -21.41
N VAL A 82 9.33 2.56 -22.56
CA VAL A 82 8.39 2.95 -23.61
C VAL A 82 8.41 1.85 -24.66
N THR A 83 7.32 1.11 -24.80
CA THR A 83 7.21 -0.04 -25.70
C THR A 83 5.92 0.03 -26.49
N ALA A 84 6.01 0.05 -27.82
CA ALA A 84 4.87 -0.02 -28.74
C ALA A 84 3.78 1.05 -28.50
N GLY A 85 4.16 2.24 -28.07
CA GLY A 85 3.20 3.32 -27.77
C GLY A 85 2.61 3.26 -26.35
N ASP A 86 3.07 2.32 -25.53
CA ASP A 86 2.74 2.29 -24.11
C ASP A 86 3.94 2.68 -23.25
N VAL A 87 3.65 3.21 -22.06
CA VAL A 87 4.62 3.46 -21.01
C VAL A 87 4.38 2.48 -19.87
N VAL A 88 5.40 1.67 -19.59
CA VAL A 88 5.43 0.71 -18.48
C VAL A 88 6.29 1.28 -17.38
N VAL A 89 5.74 1.38 -16.17
CA VAL A 89 6.46 1.91 -15.01
C VAL A 89 6.37 0.91 -13.88
N ALA A 90 7.53 0.50 -13.36
CA ALA A 90 7.64 -0.15 -12.07
C ALA A 90 8.00 0.89 -11.02
N ALA A 91 7.23 0.94 -9.93
CA ALA A 91 7.45 1.86 -8.83
C ALA A 91 7.51 1.11 -7.49
N THR A 92 8.43 1.55 -6.64
CA THR A 92 8.59 1.02 -5.28
C THR A 92 8.18 2.04 -4.24
N ARG A 93 7.47 1.58 -3.21
CA ARG A 93 7.10 2.33 -2.03
C ARG A 93 7.39 1.51 -0.78
N ARG A 94 8.32 1.98 0.05
CA ARG A 94 8.84 1.26 1.22
C ARG A 94 9.40 -0.12 0.84
N ARG A 95 8.63 -1.20 1.05
CA ARG A 95 9.00 -2.58 0.72
C ARG A 95 8.13 -3.18 -0.39
N ALA A 96 7.12 -2.44 -0.85
CA ALA A 96 6.21 -2.89 -1.89
C ALA A 96 6.65 -2.36 -3.24
N GLU A 97 6.64 -3.21 -4.25
CA GLU A 97 6.89 -2.85 -5.64
C GLU A 97 5.68 -3.23 -6.47
N ALA A 98 5.33 -2.39 -7.44
CA ALA A 98 4.24 -2.65 -8.37
C ALA A 98 4.60 -2.08 -9.74
N ALA A 99 4.11 -2.74 -10.80
CA ALA A 99 4.24 -2.27 -12.17
C ALA A 99 2.86 -2.02 -12.79
N ALA A 100 2.81 -0.99 -13.65
CA ALA A 100 1.63 -0.60 -14.41
C ALA A 100 2.02 -0.23 -15.84
N ARG A 101 1.06 -0.34 -16.77
CA ARG A 101 1.22 0.00 -18.19
C ARG A 101 0.08 0.94 -18.59
N ALA A 102 0.40 1.99 -19.33
CA ALA A 102 -0.60 2.90 -19.90
C ALA A 102 -0.25 3.26 -21.35
N GLY A 103 -1.26 3.23 -22.21
CA GLY A 103 -1.19 3.55 -23.64
C GLY A 103 -2.18 4.65 -24.03
N PRO A 104 -2.43 4.83 -25.34
CA PRO A 104 -3.45 5.75 -25.86
C PRO A 104 -4.87 5.25 -25.53
#